data_AF-A0A9N9KIX3-F1
#
_entry.id   AF-A0A9N9KIX3-F1
#
_cell.length_a   1.000
_cell.length_b   1.000
_cell.length_c   1.000
_cell.angle_alpha   90.00
_cell.angle_beta   90.00
_cell.angle_gamma   90.00
#
_symmetry.space_group_name_H-M   'P 1'
#
loop_
_entity.id
_entity.type
_entity.pdbx_description
1 polymer ?
#
loop_
_entity_poly.entity_id
_entity_poly.type
_entity_poly.pdbx_seq_one_letter_code
_entity_poly.pdbx_strand_id
1 'polypeptide(L)'
;IDYILADDLLISYLYKFKLDNSLSSTNSDHQILISTCKFSFTISKARDKNRCKRRTYNYKVITKENCEEFSNQVKTNMIEYQVPTTTDTTKSLEQTWHKIDTCITKAALKHITNKKYIIKNFFHNFTPKAT
;
A
#
# COMPACT_ATOMS: atom_id res chain seq x y z
N ILE A 1 32.97 -10.53 -18.07
CA ILE A 1 33.15 -10.12 -16.66
C ILE A 1 31.74 -9.97 -16.15
N ASP A 2 31.20 -11.04 -15.58
CA ASP A 2 29.76 -11.21 -15.38
C ASP A 2 29.51 -11.58 -13.92
N TYR A 3 28.63 -10.83 -13.26
CA TYR A 3 28.41 -10.93 -11.82
C TYR A 3 26.92 -10.92 -11.47
N ILE A 4 26.58 -11.60 -10.38
CA ILE A 4 25.28 -11.45 -9.71
C ILE A 4 25.53 -10.64 -8.45
N LEU A 5 24.99 -9.42 -8.41
CA LEU A 5 25.01 -8.56 -7.24
C LEU A 5 23.70 -8.76 -6.45
N ALA A 6 23.82 -9.02 -5.15
CA ALA A 6 22.70 -9.17 -4.25
C ALA A 6 23.04 -8.57 -2.89
N ASP A 7 21.99 -8.12 -2.18
CA ASP A 7 22.09 -7.70 -0.78
C ASP A 7 22.49 -8.87 0.12
N ASP A 8 23.24 -8.62 1.19
CA ASP A 8 23.74 -9.64 2.12
C ASP A 8 22.63 -10.56 2.63
N LEU A 9 21.42 -10.04 2.83
CA LEU A 9 20.27 -10.83 3.27
C LEU A 9 19.80 -11.81 2.18
N LEU A 10 19.91 -11.43 0.92
CA LEU A 10 19.47 -12.21 -0.24
C LEU A 10 20.48 -13.26 -0.69
N ILE A 11 21.79 -13.03 -0.44
CA ILE A 11 22.85 -13.96 -0.81
C ILE A 11 22.59 -15.37 -0.24
N SER A 12 22.11 -15.45 1.00
CA SER A 12 21.80 -16.72 1.67
C SER A 12 20.72 -17.57 0.98
N TYR A 13 19.91 -16.96 0.10
CA TYR A 13 18.86 -17.63 -0.65
C TYR A 13 19.26 -18.02 -2.09
N LEU A 14 20.41 -17.54 -2.57
CA LEU A 14 20.95 -17.90 -3.88
C LEU A 14 21.76 -19.19 -3.80
N TYR A 15 21.53 -20.11 -4.73
CA TYR A 15 22.17 -21.43 -4.78
C TYR A 15 22.22 -21.95 -6.22
N LYS A 16 23.05 -22.97 -6.48
CA LYS A 16 23.25 -23.56 -7.82
C LYS A 16 23.69 -22.54 -8.87
N PHE A 17 24.85 -21.94 -8.66
CA PHE A 17 25.50 -21.10 -9.68
C PHE A 17 26.04 -21.99 -10.80
N LYS A 18 25.71 -21.67 -12.05
CA LYS A 18 26.20 -22.37 -13.24
C LYS A 18 26.47 -21.37 -14.37
N LEU A 19 27.41 -21.74 -15.23
CA LEU A 19 27.68 -21.06 -16.47
C LEU A 19 27.05 -21.87 -17.60
N ASP A 20 26.24 -21.21 -18.43
CA ASP A 20 25.67 -21.80 -19.63
C ASP A 20 26.41 -21.30 -20.87
N ASN A 21 26.65 -22.22 -21.81
CA ASN A 21 27.42 -21.93 -23.01
C ASN A 21 26.50 -21.31 -24.07
N SER A 22 26.57 -19.98 -24.16
CA SER A 22 25.76 -19.12 -25.04
C SER A 22 25.91 -19.43 -26.52
N LEU A 23 26.98 -20.11 -26.94
CA LEU A 23 27.18 -20.60 -28.31
C LEU A 23 26.04 -21.49 -28.79
N SER A 24 25.36 -22.19 -27.88
CA SER A 24 24.22 -23.05 -28.23
C SER A 24 22.85 -22.36 -28.13
N SER A 25 22.76 -21.22 -27.43
CA SER A 25 21.49 -20.59 -27.06
C SER A 25 21.28 -19.17 -27.60
N THR A 26 22.34 -18.37 -27.75
CA THR A 26 22.23 -16.94 -28.12
C THR A 26 23.31 -16.43 -29.08
N ASN A 27 24.27 -17.27 -29.51
CA ASN A 27 25.40 -16.87 -30.39
C ASN A 27 26.23 -15.68 -29.83
N SER A 28 26.29 -15.53 -28.51
CA SER A 28 27.13 -14.52 -27.85
C SER A 28 28.53 -15.08 -27.59
N ASP A 29 29.52 -14.19 -27.58
CA ASP A 29 30.89 -14.42 -27.13
C ASP A 29 31.02 -14.50 -25.60
N HIS A 30 29.98 -14.11 -24.85
CA HIS A 30 29.93 -14.18 -23.39
C HIS A 30 29.11 -15.38 -22.89
N GLN A 31 29.60 -16.07 -21.85
CA GLN A 31 28.85 -17.14 -21.17
C GLN A 31 27.76 -16.57 -20.26
N ILE A 32 26.67 -17.31 -20.06
CA ILE A 32 25.54 -16.86 -19.24
C ILE A 32 25.73 -17.35 -17.81
N LEU A 33 25.81 -16.43 -16.83
CA LEU A 33 25.83 -16.75 -15.41
C LEU A 33 24.40 -16.90 -14.87
N ILE A 34 24.07 -18.09 -14.37
CA ILE A 34 22.74 -18.44 -13.86
C ILE A 34 22.85 -18.85 -12.40
N SER A 35 21.95 -18.34 -11.56
CA SER A 35 21.77 -18.81 -10.18
C SER A 35 20.29 -19.10 -9.93
N THR A 36 20.01 -20.03 -9.03
CA THR A 36 18.66 -20.31 -8.56
C THR A 36 18.44 -19.61 -7.23
N CYS A 37 17.30 -18.94 -7.04
CA CYS A 37 16.94 -18.38 -5.75
C CYS A 37 15.87 -19.25 -5.07
N LYS A 38 16.08 -19.67 -3.82
CA LYS A 38 15.08 -20.39 -3.03
C LYS A 38 14.43 -19.42 -2.08
N PHE A 39 13.31 -18.84 -2.50
CA PHE A 39 12.43 -18.17 -1.57
C PHE A 39 11.63 -19.22 -0.82
N SER A 40 12.04 -19.51 0.42
CA SER A 40 11.15 -20.18 1.37
C SER A 40 10.02 -19.22 1.68
N PHE A 41 8.95 -19.20 0.87
CA PHE A 41 7.66 -18.68 1.30
C PHE A 41 7.07 -19.66 2.33
N THR A 42 7.81 -19.96 3.39
CA THR A 42 7.23 -20.56 4.59
C THR A 42 6.35 -19.48 5.21
N ILE A 43 5.12 -19.42 4.72
CA ILE A 43 3.96 -18.87 5.42
C ILE A 43 3.70 -19.83 6.60
N SER A 44 4.65 -19.97 7.53
CA SER A 44 4.53 -20.85 8.70
C SER A 44 4.10 -20.08 9.95
N LYS A 45 4.08 -18.75 9.88
CA LYS A 45 3.31 -17.96 10.83
C LYS A 45 1.92 -17.75 10.23
N ALA A 46 0.89 -18.21 10.93
CA ALA A 46 -0.45 -17.67 10.74
C ALA A 46 -0.31 -16.15 10.93
N ARG A 47 -0.29 -15.41 9.82
CA ARG A 47 -0.18 -13.95 9.89
C ARG A 47 -1.35 -13.46 10.73
N ASP A 48 -1.07 -12.56 11.66
CA ASP A 48 -2.11 -11.90 12.43
C ASP A 48 -3.18 -11.41 11.47
N LYS A 49 -4.42 -11.80 11.73
CA LYS A 49 -5.56 -11.27 11.00
C LYS A 49 -5.55 -9.78 11.27
N ASN A 50 -4.93 -8.99 10.39
CA ASN A 50 -5.10 -7.56 10.36
C ASN A 50 -6.54 -7.32 9.97
N ARG A 51 -7.43 -7.32 10.97
CA ARG A 51 -8.84 -6.95 10.85
C ARG A 51 -8.88 -5.45 10.65
N CYS A 52 -8.38 -4.99 9.49
CA CYS A 52 -8.45 -3.60 9.12
C CYS A 52 -9.91 -3.27 8.85
N LYS A 53 -10.50 -2.44 9.72
CA LYS A 53 -11.84 -1.91 9.53
C LYS A 53 -11.71 -0.77 8.52
N ARG A 54 -12.22 -0.98 7.30
CA ARG A 54 -12.31 0.09 6.30
C ARG A 54 -13.69 0.72 6.38
N ARG A 55 -13.71 2.05 6.29
CA ARG A 55 -14.93 2.81 6.09
C ARG A 55 -14.94 3.29 4.64
N THR A 56 -16.05 3.09 3.95
CA THR A 56 -16.27 3.63 2.60
C THR A 56 -17.43 4.61 2.65
N TYR A 57 -17.23 5.78 2.05
CA TYR A 57 -18.20 6.84 1.92
C TYR A 57 -18.85 6.75 0.54
N ASN A 58 -20.19 6.83 0.48
CA ASN A 58 -20.92 6.74 -0.78
C ASN A 58 -21.26 8.12 -1.32
N TYR A 59 -20.37 8.67 -2.13
CA TYR A 59 -20.55 9.99 -2.75
C TYR A 59 -21.60 10.00 -3.85
N LYS A 60 -22.01 8.86 -4.41
CA LYS A 60 -23.01 8.82 -5.50
C LYS A 60 -24.42 9.16 -5.05
N VAL A 61 -24.71 9.00 -3.76
CA VAL A 61 -26.06 9.15 -3.17
C VAL A 61 -26.17 10.48 -2.40
N ILE A 62 -25.13 11.32 -2.44
CA ILE A 62 -25.16 12.60 -1.75
C ILE A 62 -26.10 13.58 -2.49
N THR A 63 -26.98 14.24 -1.75
CA THR A 63 -27.78 15.35 -2.27
C THR A 63 -26.94 16.62 -2.32
N LYS A 64 -27.36 17.60 -3.13
CA LYS A 64 -26.68 18.90 -3.21
C LYS A 64 -26.62 19.60 -1.85
N GLU A 65 -27.74 19.56 -1.11
CA GLU A 65 -27.86 20.13 0.25
C GLU A 65 -26.85 19.51 1.22
N ASN A 66 -26.76 18.18 1.27
CA ASN A 66 -25.79 17.49 2.13
C ASN A 66 -24.34 17.79 1.74
N CYS A 67 -24.07 18.06 0.46
CA CYS A 67 -22.74 18.47 -0.01
C CYS A 67 -22.38 19.89 0.44
N GLU A 68 -23.34 20.81 0.41
CA GLU A 68 -23.19 22.17 0.92
C GLU A 68 -23.01 22.17 2.44
N GLU A 69 -23.82 21.41 3.18
CA GLU A 69 -23.66 21.24 4.63
C GLU A 69 -22.31 20.64 5.00
N PHE A 70 -21.86 19.61 4.26
CA PHE A 70 -20.53 19.03 4.43
C PHE A 70 -19.44 20.11 4.28
N SER A 71 -19.51 20.91 3.21
CA SER A 71 -18.51 21.95 2.93
C SER A 71 -18.50 23.03 4.01
N ASN A 72 -19.68 23.41 4.48
CA ASN A 72 -19.82 24.38 5.58
C ASN A 72 -19.26 23.82 6.89
N GLN A 73 -19.57 22.57 7.22
CA GLN A 73 -19.04 21.91 8.41
C GLN A 73 -17.51 21.76 8.37
N VAL A 74 -16.91 21.48 7.20
CA VAL A 74 -15.45 21.45 7.06
C VAL A 74 -14.84 22.81 7.36
N LYS A 75 -15.41 23.90 6.83
CA LYS A 75 -14.94 25.26 7.10
C LYS A 75 -15.01 25.61 8.58
N THR A 76 -16.14 25.29 9.24
CA THR A 76 -16.29 25.49 10.68
C THR A 76 -15.26 24.70 11.47
N ASN A 77 -15.04 23.42 11.13
CA ASN A 77 -14.04 22.58 11.78
C ASN A 77 -12.63 23.15 11.59
N MET A 78 -12.27 23.65 10.40
CA MET A 78 -10.95 24.22 10.15
C MET A 78 -10.66 25.44 11.04
N ILE A 79 -11.67 26.26 11.31
CA ILE A 79 -11.59 27.40 12.24
C ILE A 79 -11.43 26.88 13.68
N GLU A 80 -12.24 25.90 14.09
CA GLU A 80 -12.22 25.31 15.44
C GLU A 80 -10.86 24.67 15.77
N TYR A 81 -10.28 23.90 14.84
CA TYR A 81 -8.99 23.22 15.03
C TYR A 81 -7.77 24.10 14.74
N GLN A 82 -7.98 25.39 14.45
CA GLN A 82 -6.95 26.37 14.14
C GLN A 82 -5.94 25.81 13.12
N VAL A 83 -6.46 25.40 11.95
CA VAL A 83 -5.62 24.89 10.87
C VAL A 83 -4.81 26.06 10.30
N PRO A 84 -3.46 26.02 10.33
CA PRO A 84 -2.63 27.07 9.76
C PRO A 84 -2.88 27.22 8.27
N THR A 85 -2.97 28.44 7.77
CA THR A 85 -3.07 28.75 6.34
C THR A 85 -1.71 28.67 5.62
N THR A 86 -0.60 28.74 6.36
CA THR A 86 0.76 28.60 5.85
C THR A 86 1.56 27.59 6.68
N THR A 87 2.44 26.84 6.02
CA THR A 87 3.31 25.84 6.66
C THR A 87 4.76 26.13 6.30
N ASP A 88 5.45 26.91 7.14
CA ASP A 88 6.83 27.33 6.87
C ASP A 88 7.89 26.29 7.30
N THR A 89 7.47 25.15 7.89
CA THR A 89 8.38 24.09 8.35
C THR A 89 7.81 22.68 8.14
N THR A 90 8.68 21.70 7.90
CA THR A 90 8.32 20.29 7.64
C THR A 90 7.63 19.60 8.83
N LYS A 91 8.03 19.88 10.08
CA LYS A 91 7.32 19.41 11.29
C LYS A 91 5.90 19.99 11.41
N SER A 92 5.70 21.22 10.91
CA SER A 92 4.38 21.86 10.87
C SER A 92 3.49 21.25 9.78
N LEU A 93 4.09 20.75 8.68
CA LEU A 93 3.36 20.21 7.54
C LEU A 93 2.58 18.93 7.90
N GLU A 94 3.21 17.94 8.52
CA GLU A 94 2.53 16.69 8.89
C GLU A 94 1.39 16.92 9.88
N GLN A 95 1.62 17.78 10.88
CA GLN A 95 0.60 18.15 11.86
C GLN A 95 -0.57 18.90 11.21
N THR A 96 -0.27 19.79 10.26
CA THR A 96 -1.29 20.52 9.51
C THR A 96 -2.11 19.58 8.63
N TRP A 97 -1.47 18.65 7.91
CA TRP A 97 -2.18 17.63 7.14
C TRP A 97 -3.05 16.74 8.02
N HIS A 98 -2.56 16.34 9.18
CA HIS A 98 -3.33 15.54 10.13
C HIS A 98 -4.57 16.28 10.63
N LYS A 99 -4.46 17.59 10.91
CA LYS A 99 -5.61 18.42 11.28
C LYS A 99 -6.61 18.55 10.13
N ILE A 100 -6.14 18.78 8.91
CA ILE A 100 -6.99 18.88 7.71
C ILE A 100 -7.77 17.57 7.51
N ASP A 101 -7.07 16.43 7.53
CA ASP A 101 -7.68 15.12 7.39
C ASP A 101 -8.72 14.85 8.48
N THR A 102 -8.41 15.23 9.72
CA THR A 102 -9.35 15.11 10.84
C THR A 102 -10.61 15.96 10.63
N CYS A 103 -10.46 17.20 10.15
CA CYS A 103 -11.58 18.10 9.85
C CYS A 103 -12.51 17.50 8.79
N ILE A 104 -11.91 17.04 7.69
CA ILE A 104 -12.62 16.43 6.56
C ILE A 104 -13.31 15.15 6.99
N THR A 105 -12.58 14.27 7.69
CA THR A 105 -13.11 12.99 8.17
C THR A 105 -14.28 13.19 9.13
N LYS A 106 -14.18 14.12 10.10
CA LYS A 106 -15.28 14.42 11.03
C LYS A 106 -16.53 14.92 10.32
N ALA A 107 -16.38 15.83 9.36
CA ALA A 107 -17.51 16.32 8.56
C ALA A 107 -18.12 15.20 7.69
N ALA A 108 -17.27 14.40 7.03
CA ALA A 108 -17.70 13.29 6.18
C ALA A 108 -18.51 12.23 6.96
N LEU A 109 -18.13 11.97 8.22
CA LEU A 109 -18.85 11.03 9.08
C LEU A 109 -20.28 11.45 9.39
N LYS A 110 -20.56 12.75 9.40
CA LYS A 110 -21.87 13.33 9.75
C LYS A 110 -22.78 13.47 8.53
N HIS A 111 -22.25 13.95 7.41
CA HIS A 111 -23.06 14.32 6.24
C HIS A 111 -23.00 13.32 5.08
N ILE A 112 -22.03 12.40 5.07
CA ILE A 112 -21.89 11.41 3.99
C ILE A 112 -22.22 10.02 4.50
N THR A 113 -23.16 9.37 3.82
CA THR A 113 -23.53 7.99 4.10
C THR A 113 -22.30 7.09 4.01
N ASN A 114 -22.02 6.34 5.06
CA ASN A 114 -20.84 5.51 5.16
C ASN A 114 -21.17 4.11 5.64
N LYS A 115 -20.42 3.13 5.14
CA LYS A 115 -20.50 1.73 5.55
C LYS A 115 -19.15 1.29 6.09
N LYS A 116 -19.14 0.69 7.27
CA LYS A 116 -17.98 0.00 7.82
C LYS A 116 -18.01 -1.45 7.37
N TYR A 117 -16.89 -1.95 6.89
CA TYR A 117 -16.72 -3.38 6.68
C TYR A 117 -15.34 -3.81 7.16
N ILE A 118 -15.30 -5.07 7.60
CA ILE A 118 -14.06 -5.72 7.96
C ILE A 118 -13.53 -6.31 6.65
N ILE A 119 -12.40 -5.79 6.19
CA ILE A 119 -11.71 -6.44 5.09
C ILE A 119 -11.12 -7.72 5.66
N LYS A 120 -11.66 -8.85 5.20
CA LYS A 120 -10.94 -10.11 5.27
C LYS A 120 -10.00 -10.09 4.09
N ASN A 121 -8.70 -9.92 4.34
CA ASN A 121 -7.70 -10.20 3.33
C ASN A 121 -7.77 -11.70 3.05
N PHE A 122 -8.61 -12.10 2.10
CA PHE A 122 -8.55 -13.41 1.49
C PHE A 122 -7.36 -13.36 0.55
N PHE A 123 -6.20 -13.80 1.03
CA PHE A 123 -5.20 -14.29 0.10
C PHE A 123 -5.82 -15.53 -0.52
N HIS A 124 -6.15 -15.45 -1.81
CA HIS A 124 -6.32 -16.64 -2.64
C HIS A 124 -5.01 -17.43 -2.50
N ASN A 125 -4.94 -18.34 -1.52
CA ASN A 125 -4.25 -19.57 -1.78
C ASN A 125 -4.91 -20.07 -3.06
N PHE A 126 -4.14 -20.23 -4.14
CA PHE A 126 -4.61 -20.91 -5.34
C PHE A 126 -5.35 -22.15 -4.88
N THR A 127 -6.68 -22.09 -4.91
CA THR A 127 -7.51 -23.23 -4.63
C THR A 127 -7.14 -24.25 -5.69
N PRO A 128 -6.95 -25.53 -5.35
CA PRO A 128 -6.55 -26.55 -6.32
C PRO A 128 -7.56 -26.74 -7.48
N LYS A 129 -8.72 -26.07 -7.41
CA LYS A 129 -9.68 -25.93 -8.52
C LYS A 129 -9.27 -24.94 -9.62
N ALA A 130 -8.17 -24.21 -9.47
CA ALA A 130 -7.63 -23.28 -10.46
C ALA A 130 -6.37 -23.87 -11.14
N THR A 131 -6.44 -25.17 -11.44
CA THR A 131 -5.48 -25.90 -12.30
C THR A 131 -6.26 -26.54 -13.43
#